data_AF-A0A2D6A2S8-F1
#
_entry.id   AF-A0A2D6A2S8-F1
#
_cell.length_a   1.000
_cell.length_b   1.000
_cell.length_c   1.000
_cell.angle_alpha   90.00
_cell.angle_beta   90.00
_cell.angle_gamma   90.00
#
_symmetry.space_group_name_H-M   'P 1'
#
loop_
_entity.id
_entity.type
_entity.pdbx_description
1 polymer ?
#
loop_
_entity_poly.entity_id
_entity_poly.type
_entity_poly.pdbx_seq_one_letter_code
_entity_poly.pdbx_strand_id
1 'polypeptide(L)'
;MRVSLLVGFAALLASPAFASASETTSANLSHKAYSKFSLVLPNQAWKRLDGKIEVAHDLGDGFRAYVEGVVLMVDTDGDGKAESKVKGLGGFMKLHGKTRGGKSFTYGVRFEKRGKVYYYAASGAMVGKLDGMTVQLIDMNGNGRYNDVGKDAMIVGSGKGAAYLSKVVNLRNELFNLEVSEDGTSVTATPYEGAAGFLDIRGGFKSKGKLVSAVLNDAKGELSFNITQVKGAMKVPAASYTFVGGLVAKGKEQARIHAGRMTPLSVATGQTLKLNWGGKVTAEFSYSHANGKVTIPPKANYYGTAGEEYVEWVPDQKSPKFLIYESGKKRPIASGRWAMC
;
A
#
# COMPACT_ATOMS: atom_id res chain seq x y z
N MET A 1 5.59 -16.61 -78.40
CA MET A 1 4.55 -16.70 -77.35
C MET A 1 4.92 -15.71 -76.26
N ARG A 2 4.28 -14.52 -76.23
CA ARG A 2 4.53 -13.48 -75.23
C ARG A 2 3.47 -13.61 -74.14
N VAL A 3 3.88 -13.74 -72.88
CA VAL A 3 2.98 -13.69 -71.72
C VAL A 3 3.41 -12.49 -70.89
N SER A 4 2.59 -11.44 -70.89
CA SER A 4 2.72 -10.28 -70.03
C SER A 4 2.08 -10.59 -68.69
N LEU A 5 2.81 -10.44 -67.59
CA LEU A 5 2.28 -10.55 -66.22
C LEU A 5 2.17 -9.13 -65.64
N LEU A 6 0.94 -8.63 -65.50
CA LEU A 6 0.63 -7.41 -64.76
C LEU A 6 0.66 -7.74 -63.26
N VAL A 7 1.57 -7.11 -62.51
CA VAL A 7 1.56 -7.12 -61.03
C VAL A 7 0.88 -5.84 -60.57
N GLY A 8 -0.36 -5.95 -60.10
CA GLY A 8 -1.11 -4.87 -59.47
C GLY A 8 -0.67 -4.67 -58.02
N PHE A 9 -0.08 -3.52 -57.72
CA PHE A 9 0.22 -3.08 -56.36
C PHE A 9 -1.04 -2.47 -55.73
N ALA A 10 -1.70 -3.19 -54.82
CA ALA A 10 -2.78 -2.65 -54.01
C ALA A 10 -2.17 -1.96 -52.77
N ALA A 11 -2.18 -0.63 -52.76
CA ALA A 11 -1.81 0.16 -51.59
C ALA A 11 -2.95 0.10 -50.55
N LEU A 12 -2.77 -0.67 -49.46
CA LEU A 12 -3.61 -0.54 -48.27
C LEU A 12 -3.29 0.78 -47.57
N LEU A 13 -4.20 1.74 -47.65
CA LEU A 13 -4.22 2.92 -46.79
C LEU A 13 -4.64 2.48 -45.38
N ALA A 14 -3.67 2.31 -44.49
CA ALA A 14 -3.93 2.15 -43.07
C ALA A 14 -4.35 3.50 -42.49
N SER A 15 -5.63 3.71 -42.26
CA SER A 15 -6.12 4.86 -41.49
C SER A 15 -5.53 4.80 -40.07
N PRO A 16 -4.89 5.86 -39.57
CA PRO A 16 -4.47 5.90 -38.17
C PRO A 16 -5.73 5.86 -37.30
N ALA A 17 -5.82 4.84 -36.45
CA ALA A 17 -6.81 4.82 -35.38
C ALA A 17 -6.47 6.00 -34.45
N PHE A 18 -7.20 7.11 -34.59
CA PHE A 18 -7.18 8.18 -33.61
C PHE A 18 -7.68 7.59 -32.29
N ALA A 19 -6.75 7.41 -31.35
CA ALA A 19 -7.11 7.14 -29.97
C ALA A 19 -7.98 8.31 -29.51
N SER A 20 -9.24 8.03 -29.19
CA SER A 20 -10.13 9.03 -28.59
C SER A 20 -9.43 9.59 -27.37
N ALA A 21 -9.24 10.91 -27.32
CA ALA A 21 -8.71 11.55 -26.13
C ALA A 21 -9.63 11.17 -24.96
N SER A 22 -9.05 10.62 -23.90
CA SER A 22 -9.79 10.31 -22.69
C SER A 22 -10.45 11.58 -22.18
N GLU A 23 -11.72 11.52 -21.77
CA GLU A 23 -12.44 12.69 -21.27
C GLU A 23 -12.28 12.84 -19.75
N THR A 24 -12.44 14.07 -19.26
CA THR A 24 -12.55 14.32 -17.82
C THR A 24 -13.71 13.53 -17.24
N THR A 25 -13.46 12.83 -16.14
CA THR A 25 -14.47 12.04 -15.44
C THR A 25 -14.53 12.43 -13.96
N SER A 26 -15.69 12.25 -13.33
CA SER A 26 -15.89 12.56 -11.91
C SER A 26 -16.77 11.51 -11.27
N ALA A 27 -16.60 11.33 -9.96
CA ALA A 27 -17.40 10.41 -9.18
C ALA A 27 -17.68 10.95 -7.79
N ASN A 28 -18.87 10.62 -7.28
CA ASN A 28 -19.18 10.75 -5.86
C ASN A 28 -18.79 9.45 -5.14
N LEU A 29 -18.21 9.60 -3.97
CA LEU A 29 -17.78 8.52 -3.09
C LEU A 29 -18.62 8.55 -1.82
N SER A 30 -18.80 7.37 -1.21
CA SER A 30 -19.50 7.22 0.06
C SER A 30 -18.63 6.50 1.07
N HIS A 31 -18.74 6.90 2.34
CA HIS A 31 -17.95 6.29 3.39
C HIS A 31 -18.39 4.84 3.66
N LYS A 32 -17.42 3.94 3.65
CA LYS A 32 -17.58 2.54 4.03
C LYS A 32 -16.68 2.23 5.22
N ALA A 33 -17.30 1.94 6.36
CA ALA A 33 -16.56 1.50 7.55
C ALA A 33 -16.27 -0.01 7.50
N TYR A 34 -15.09 -0.40 7.97
CA TYR A 34 -14.61 -1.77 7.99
C TYR A 34 -14.45 -2.26 9.43
N SER A 35 -15.37 -3.09 9.89
CA SER A 35 -15.24 -3.76 11.21
C SER A 35 -14.11 -4.79 11.26
N LYS A 36 -13.75 -5.33 10.09
CA LYS A 36 -12.56 -6.17 9.87
C LYS A 36 -11.69 -5.51 8.81
N PHE A 37 -10.67 -4.79 9.24
CA PHE A 37 -9.75 -4.12 8.32
C PHE A 37 -8.80 -5.14 7.70
N SER A 38 -8.96 -5.38 6.39
CA SER A 38 -8.14 -6.36 5.64
C SER A 38 -7.42 -5.75 4.44
N LEU A 39 -7.41 -4.42 4.35
CA LEU A 39 -6.66 -3.68 3.35
C LEU A 39 -5.17 -3.69 3.73
N VAL A 40 -4.30 -3.70 2.72
CA VAL A 40 -2.85 -3.66 2.89
C VAL A 40 -2.39 -2.26 2.57
N LEU A 41 -2.10 -1.48 3.60
CA LEU A 41 -1.62 -0.10 3.46
C LEU A 41 -0.13 -0.07 3.09
N PRO A 42 0.33 0.98 2.37
CA PRO A 42 1.74 1.16 2.04
C PRO A 42 2.59 1.37 3.29
N ASN A 43 2.05 2.06 4.30
CA ASN A 43 2.62 2.20 5.62
C ASN A 43 1.50 2.25 6.67
N GLN A 44 1.41 1.26 7.54
CA GLN A 44 0.38 1.24 8.58
C GLN A 44 0.79 2.17 9.73
N ALA A 45 0.23 3.38 9.75
CA ALA A 45 0.36 4.29 10.89
C ALA A 45 -0.69 3.98 11.96
N TRP A 46 -0.27 4.09 13.22
CA TRP A 46 -1.14 4.02 14.39
C TRP A 46 -0.85 5.24 15.26
N LYS A 47 -1.88 5.99 15.62
CA LYS A 47 -1.76 7.17 16.48
C LYS A 47 -1.91 6.75 17.92
N ARG A 48 -1.00 7.19 18.78
CA ARG A 48 -1.16 7.05 20.22
C ARG A 48 -2.40 7.83 20.63
N LEU A 49 -3.30 7.19 21.36
CA LEU A 49 -4.47 7.88 21.88
C LEU A 49 -4.06 8.76 23.07
N ASP A 50 -4.34 10.06 22.96
CA ASP A 50 -4.04 11.06 23.99
C ASP A 50 -5.25 11.97 24.22
N GLY A 51 -6.26 11.44 24.91
CA GLY A 51 -7.48 12.18 25.29
C GLY A 51 -8.54 12.34 24.19
N LYS A 52 -8.18 12.23 22.90
CA LYS A 52 -9.15 12.31 21.79
C LYS A 52 -8.70 11.62 20.51
N ILE A 53 -9.66 11.39 19.62
CA ILE A 53 -9.48 10.99 18.22
C ILE A 53 -9.61 12.25 17.35
N GLU A 54 -8.54 12.62 16.67
CA GLU A 54 -8.40 13.90 15.93
C GLU A 54 -9.16 13.92 14.59
N VAL A 55 -10.48 13.78 14.64
CA VAL A 55 -11.39 13.97 13.50
C VAL A 55 -12.34 15.10 13.85
N ALA A 56 -12.16 16.25 13.21
CA ALA A 56 -12.94 17.45 13.50
C ALA A 56 -14.43 17.30 13.13
N HIS A 57 -15.29 17.94 13.89
CA HIS A 57 -16.74 18.04 13.66
C HIS A 57 -17.22 19.47 14.00
N ASP A 58 -18.53 19.70 13.95
CA ASP A 58 -19.16 20.99 14.23
C ASP A 58 -19.04 21.41 15.69
N LEU A 59 -19.07 20.46 16.62
CA LEU A 59 -18.98 20.70 18.07
C LEU A 59 -17.54 20.73 18.61
N GLY A 60 -16.53 20.37 17.83
CA GLY A 60 -15.16 20.24 18.33
C GLY A 60 -14.11 19.82 17.30
N ASP A 61 -12.85 19.69 17.76
CA ASP A 61 -11.70 19.29 16.93
C ASP A 61 -11.36 17.79 17.05
N GLY A 62 -12.22 17.01 17.69
CA GLY A 62 -12.04 15.58 17.85
C GLY A 62 -13.04 14.94 18.81
N PHE A 63 -13.10 13.60 18.75
CA PHE A 63 -13.96 12.79 19.59
C PHE A 63 -13.24 12.42 20.89
N ARG A 64 -13.82 12.76 22.04
CA ARG A 64 -13.21 12.49 23.35
C ARG A 64 -12.99 11.00 23.56
N ALA A 65 -11.84 10.63 24.12
CA ALA A 65 -11.56 9.24 24.47
C ALA A 65 -10.59 9.11 25.65
N TYR A 66 -10.91 8.29 26.64
CA TYR A 66 -10.08 8.10 27.83
C TYR A 66 -10.17 6.68 28.37
N VAL A 67 -9.18 6.28 29.17
CA VAL A 67 -9.16 4.96 29.80
C VAL A 67 -9.81 5.05 31.19
N GLU A 68 -10.83 4.22 31.42
CA GLU A 68 -11.47 4.02 32.72
C GLU A 68 -11.17 2.59 33.20
N GLY A 69 -10.26 2.46 34.18
CA GLY A 69 -9.73 1.17 34.60
C GLY A 69 -8.99 0.45 33.47
N VAL A 70 -9.61 -0.60 32.90
CA VAL A 70 -9.05 -1.38 31.77
C VAL A 70 -9.82 -1.19 30.46
N VAL A 71 -10.85 -0.36 30.45
CA VAL A 71 -11.75 -0.11 29.33
C VAL A 71 -11.43 1.24 28.72
N LEU A 72 -11.40 1.31 27.39
CA LEU A 72 -11.33 2.58 26.68
C LEU A 72 -12.76 3.09 26.45
N MET A 73 -13.05 4.28 26.98
CA MET A 73 -14.28 5.04 26.78
C MET A 73 -14.10 5.98 25.59
N VAL A 74 -15.09 6.04 24.70
CA VAL A 74 -15.07 6.83 23.47
C VAL A 74 -16.40 7.58 23.32
N ASP A 75 -16.31 8.86 23.04
CA ASP A 75 -17.40 9.70 22.52
C ASP A 75 -17.57 9.36 21.03
N THR A 76 -18.75 8.87 20.65
CA THR A 76 -19.00 8.40 19.29
C THR A 76 -19.85 9.34 18.46
N ASP A 77 -20.43 10.38 19.05
CA ASP A 77 -21.29 11.35 18.36
C ASP A 77 -20.83 12.81 18.48
N GLY A 78 -19.73 13.04 19.21
CA GLY A 78 -19.09 14.34 19.37
C GLY A 78 -19.76 15.22 20.42
N ASP A 79 -20.63 14.68 21.29
CA ASP A 79 -21.35 15.48 22.29
C ASP A 79 -20.51 15.84 23.54
N GLY A 80 -19.26 15.33 23.60
CA GLY A 80 -18.31 15.55 24.67
C GLY A 80 -18.39 14.53 25.82
N LYS A 81 -19.32 13.57 25.76
CA LYS A 81 -19.47 12.47 26.70
C LYS A 81 -19.00 11.17 26.06
N ALA A 82 -18.21 10.40 26.81
CA ALA A 82 -17.70 9.13 26.33
C ALA A 82 -18.48 7.98 26.98
N GLU A 83 -19.49 7.45 26.29
CA GLU A 83 -20.27 6.29 26.76
C GLU A 83 -19.95 4.97 26.06
N SER A 84 -19.33 5.02 24.88
CA SER A 84 -19.00 3.81 24.11
C SER A 84 -17.75 3.13 24.64
N LYS A 85 -17.77 1.78 24.73
CA LYS A 85 -16.72 0.99 25.40
C LYS A 85 -15.95 0.10 24.43
N VAL A 86 -14.62 0.23 24.40
CA VAL A 86 -13.70 -0.73 23.79
C VAL A 86 -13.08 -1.60 24.90
N LYS A 87 -13.36 -2.90 24.85
CA LYS A 87 -12.84 -3.89 25.82
C LYS A 87 -11.74 -4.74 25.20
N GLY A 88 -10.75 -5.13 26.00
CA GLY A 88 -9.69 -6.05 25.56
C GLY A 88 -8.55 -5.38 24.80
N LEU A 89 -7.91 -6.14 23.90
CA LEU A 89 -6.69 -5.75 23.19
C LEU A 89 -6.95 -4.86 21.95
N GLY A 90 -8.20 -4.62 21.57
CA GLY A 90 -8.54 -3.81 20.42
C GLY A 90 -10.03 -3.75 20.16
N GLY A 91 -10.42 -3.02 19.12
CA GLY A 91 -11.83 -2.85 18.78
C GLY A 91 -12.04 -2.01 17.54
N PHE A 92 -13.31 -1.79 17.22
CA PHE A 92 -13.75 -0.97 16.10
C PHE A 92 -14.98 -0.17 16.53
N MET A 93 -15.04 1.09 16.10
CA MET A 93 -16.20 1.95 16.29
C MET A 93 -16.49 2.78 15.04
N LYS A 94 -17.72 3.25 14.95
CA LYS A 94 -18.12 4.31 14.02
C LYS A 94 -18.29 5.58 14.82
N LEU A 95 -17.64 6.64 14.37
CA LEU A 95 -17.86 7.99 14.85
C LEU A 95 -18.89 8.64 13.93
N HIS A 96 -19.80 9.40 14.51
CA HIS A 96 -20.85 10.13 13.83
C HIS A 96 -20.72 11.60 14.20
N GLY A 97 -20.91 12.49 13.25
CA GLY A 97 -20.83 13.91 13.52
C GLY A 97 -21.36 14.72 12.35
N LYS A 98 -21.32 16.03 12.47
CA LYS A 98 -21.53 16.93 11.35
C LYS A 98 -20.27 17.72 11.09
N THR A 99 -20.03 18.05 9.83
CA THR A 99 -19.01 19.04 9.46
C THR A 99 -19.47 20.43 9.92
N ARG A 100 -18.56 21.41 9.96
CA ARG A 100 -18.91 22.82 10.24
C ARG A 100 -19.96 23.39 9.28
N GLY A 101 -20.10 22.82 8.09
CA GLY A 101 -21.16 23.15 7.13
C GLY A 101 -22.49 22.40 7.36
N GLY A 102 -22.64 21.68 8.48
CA GLY A 102 -23.87 20.96 8.84
C GLY A 102 -24.07 19.60 8.15
N LYS A 103 -23.19 19.19 7.24
CA LYS A 103 -23.26 17.88 6.56
C LYS A 103 -22.89 16.76 7.52
N SER A 104 -23.78 15.80 7.74
CA SER A 104 -23.51 14.62 8.55
C SER A 104 -22.44 13.73 7.90
N PHE A 105 -21.58 13.12 8.71
CA PHE A 105 -20.60 12.14 8.28
C PHE A 105 -20.56 10.92 9.20
N THR A 106 -19.89 9.88 8.73
CA THR A 106 -19.52 8.71 9.52
C THR A 106 -18.06 8.40 9.28
N TYR A 107 -17.32 8.07 10.33
CA TYR A 107 -15.91 7.76 10.26
C TYR A 107 -15.61 6.46 11.00
N GLY A 108 -15.01 5.49 10.32
CA GLY A 108 -14.64 4.21 10.94
C GLY A 108 -13.29 4.34 11.66
N VAL A 109 -13.19 3.89 12.90
CA VAL A 109 -11.94 3.87 13.67
C VAL A 109 -11.69 2.46 14.22
N ARG A 110 -10.44 2.02 14.21
CA ARG A 110 -10.00 0.81 14.90
C ARG A 110 -9.02 1.15 16.00
N PHE A 111 -8.98 0.29 17.01
CA PHE A 111 -8.14 0.44 18.19
C PHE A 111 -7.30 -0.81 18.41
N GLU A 112 -6.12 -0.61 18.97
CA GLU A 112 -5.31 -1.67 19.54
C GLU A 112 -4.64 -1.21 20.83
N LYS A 113 -4.40 -2.17 21.73
CA LYS A 113 -3.75 -1.93 23.01
C LYS A 113 -2.32 -2.48 22.94
N ARG A 114 -1.34 -1.60 23.16
CA ARG A 114 0.08 -1.98 23.30
C ARG A 114 0.52 -1.67 24.73
N GLY A 115 0.65 -2.73 25.54
CA GLY A 115 0.86 -2.58 26.99
C GLY A 115 -0.30 -1.86 27.67
N LYS A 116 -0.04 -0.70 28.28
CA LYS A 116 -1.07 0.12 28.96
C LYS A 116 -1.67 1.22 28.08
N VAL A 117 -1.18 1.39 26.85
CA VAL A 117 -1.55 2.50 25.97
C VAL A 117 -2.43 1.99 24.83
N TYR A 118 -3.50 2.73 24.55
CA TYR A 118 -4.32 2.52 23.35
C TYR A 118 -3.77 3.33 22.18
N TYR A 119 -3.85 2.74 20.99
CA TYR A 119 -3.58 3.36 19.72
C TYR A 119 -4.81 3.25 18.85
N TYR A 120 -4.96 4.18 17.90
CA TYR A 120 -6.06 4.17 16.95
C TYR A 120 -5.58 4.41 15.51
N ALA A 121 -6.39 3.98 14.55
CA ALA A 121 -6.19 4.22 13.12
C ALA A 121 -7.53 4.23 12.39
N ALA A 122 -7.59 4.87 11.22
CA ALA A 122 -8.78 4.87 10.37
C ALA A 122 -9.15 3.45 9.93
N SER A 123 -10.40 3.06 10.13
CA SER A 123 -10.98 1.77 9.74
C SER A 123 -12.16 1.95 8.81
N GLY A 124 -11.94 2.71 7.74
CA GLY A 124 -12.91 2.97 6.69
C GLY A 124 -12.24 3.51 5.45
N ALA A 125 -13.02 3.73 4.39
CA ALA A 125 -12.60 4.39 3.17
C ALA A 125 -13.77 5.13 2.54
N MET A 126 -13.50 6.19 1.77
CA MET A 126 -14.45 6.72 0.80
C MET A 126 -14.41 5.84 -0.44
N VAL A 127 -15.55 5.32 -0.88
CA VAL A 127 -15.64 4.31 -1.95
C VAL A 127 -16.65 4.72 -3.02
N GLY A 128 -16.26 4.54 -4.28
CA GLY A 128 -17.12 4.79 -5.44
C GLY A 128 -16.51 4.26 -6.74
N LYS A 129 -17.09 4.65 -7.88
CA LYS A 129 -16.62 4.24 -9.21
C LYS A 129 -16.20 5.46 -10.02
N LEU A 130 -14.93 5.50 -10.43
CA LEU A 130 -14.36 6.51 -11.32
C LEU A 130 -13.95 5.81 -12.62
N ASP A 131 -14.45 6.28 -13.75
CA ASP A 131 -14.35 5.58 -15.04
C ASP A 131 -14.66 4.06 -14.93
N GLY A 132 -15.74 3.73 -14.21
CA GLY A 132 -16.17 2.35 -13.96
C GLY A 132 -15.21 1.49 -13.11
N MET A 133 -14.05 2.00 -12.70
CA MET A 133 -13.14 1.34 -11.76
C MET A 133 -13.50 1.73 -10.33
N THR A 134 -13.48 0.75 -9.42
CA THR A 134 -13.62 1.04 -8.00
C THR A 134 -12.43 1.89 -7.53
N VAL A 135 -12.70 3.01 -6.87
CA VAL A 135 -11.71 3.82 -6.16
C VAL A 135 -12.04 3.77 -4.68
N GLN A 136 -11.02 3.59 -3.84
CA GLN A 136 -11.13 3.68 -2.38
C GLN A 136 -10.07 4.65 -1.87
N LEU A 137 -10.48 5.67 -1.11
CA LEU A 137 -9.60 6.64 -0.46
C LEU A 137 -9.60 6.38 1.05
N ILE A 138 -8.43 6.34 1.65
CA ILE A 138 -8.23 5.97 3.04
C ILE A 138 -7.44 7.09 3.70
N ASP A 139 -8.05 7.76 4.66
CA ASP A 139 -7.39 8.70 5.57
C ASP A 139 -6.38 7.92 6.42
N MET A 140 -5.12 7.88 5.98
CA MET A 140 -4.12 7.02 6.62
C MET A 140 -3.48 7.71 7.82
N ASN A 141 -3.48 9.04 7.83
CA ASN A 141 -2.92 9.85 8.90
C ASN A 141 -3.95 10.17 10.00
N GLY A 142 -5.21 9.77 9.83
CA GLY A 142 -6.27 9.84 10.81
C GLY A 142 -6.61 11.26 11.24
N ASN A 143 -6.72 12.20 10.28
CA ASN A 143 -7.08 13.60 10.51
C ASN A 143 -8.50 13.97 10.01
N GLY A 144 -9.24 13.01 9.44
CA GLY A 144 -10.58 13.20 8.90
C GLY A 144 -10.62 13.74 7.46
N ARG A 145 -9.46 14.00 6.83
CA ARG A 145 -9.33 14.43 5.45
C ARG A 145 -8.89 13.25 4.59
N TYR A 146 -9.26 13.29 3.31
CA TYR A 146 -8.97 12.20 2.36
C TYR A 146 -8.17 12.67 1.13
N ASN A 147 -7.65 13.89 1.18
CA ASN A 147 -6.97 14.54 0.06
C ASN A 147 -5.49 14.88 0.35
N ASP A 148 -4.90 14.29 1.40
CA ASP A 148 -3.50 14.53 1.72
C ASP A 148 -2.58 13.67 0.83
N VAL A 149 -2.21 14.19 -0.33
CA VAL A 149 -1.26 13.55 -1.27
C VAL A 149 0.01 13.10 -0.56
N GLY A 150 0.45 11.87 -0.85
CA GLY A 150 1.64 11.26 -0.25
C GLY A 150 1.48 10.84 1.21
N LYS A 151 0.35 11.14 1.85
CA LYS A 151 0.05 10.75 3.24
C LYS A 151 -1.12 9.79 3.32
N ASP A 152 -2.22 10.10 2.64
CA ASP A 152 -3.38 9.22 2.54
C ASP A 152 -3.09 8.05 1.62
N ALA A 153 -4.00 7.08 1.56
CA ALA A 153 -3.84 5.89 0.74
C ALA A 153 -5.00 5.72 -0.25
N MET A 154 -4.69 5.14 -1.41
CA MET A 154 -5.66 4.90 -2.47
C MET A 154 -5.57 3.46 -3.00
N ILE A 155 -6.73 2.87 -3.26
CA ILE A 155 -6.87 1.62 -4.02
C ILE A 155 -7.64 1.91 -5.30
N VAL A 156 -7.10 1.46 -6.43
CA VAL A 156 -7.79 1.45 -7.72
C VAL A 156 -8.05 0.00 -8.12
N GLY A 157 -9.29 -0.29 -8.50
CA GLY A 157 -9.76 -1.63 -8.86
C GLY A 157 -10.17 -2.50 -7.66
N SER A 158 -10.07 -3.82 -7.83
CA SER A 158 -10.59 -4.82 -6.86
C SER A 158 -9.54 -5.38 -5.91
N GLY A 159 -8.31 -4.87 -5.97
CA GLY A 159 -7.21 -5.30 -5.11
C GLY A 159 -7.40 -4.90 -3.64
N LYS A 160 -6.55 -5.46 -2.77
CA LYS A 160 -6.49 -5.08 -1.34
C LYS A 160 -5.31 -4.17 -1.00
N GLY A 161 -4.30 -4.10 -1.88
CA GLY A 161 -3.11 -3.28 -1.69
C GLY A 161 -3.36 -1.84 -2.09
N ALA A 162 -3.17 -0.92 -1.15
CA ALA A 162 -3.21 0.51 -1.38
C ALA A 162 -1.80 1.03 -1.72
N ALA A 163 -1.76 2.03 -2.60
CA ALA A 163 -0.64 2.95 -2.73
C ALA A 163 -0.90 4.18 -1.87
N TYR A 164 0.05 5.12 -1.78
CA TYR A 164 -0.28 6.44 -1.25
C TYR A 164 -1.23 7.16 -2.22
N LEU A 165 -1.98 8.14 -1.73
CA LEU A 165 -2.75 9.03 -2.55
C LEU A 165 -1.79 9.79 -3.47
N SER A 166 -2.04 9.71 -4.76
CA SER A 166 -1.17 10.20 -5.82
C SER A 166 -1.88 11.34 -6.56
N LYS A 167 -1.13 12.35 -7.01
CA LYS A 167 -1.66 13.39 -7.93
C LYS A 167 -2.04 12.84 -9.29
N VAL A 168 -1.47 11.69 -9.68
CA VAL A 168 -1.78 11.01 -10.94
C VAL A 168 -2.27 9.60 -10.66
N VAL A 169 -3.37 9.21 -11.29
CA VAL A 169 -3.94 7.87 -11.19
C VAL A 169 -3.86 7.14 -12.52
N ASN A 170 -3.63 5.82 -12.47
CA ASN A 170 -3.81 4.95 -13.63
C ASN A 170 -5.24 4.38 -13.62
N LEU A 171 -6.06 4.76 -14.59
CA LEU A 171 -7.38 4.18 -14.81
C LEU A 171 -7.32 3.42 -16.14
N ARG A 172 -7.47 2.10 -16.08
CA ARG A 172 -7.46 1.21 -17.26
C ARG A 172 -6.28 1.43 -18.22
N ASN A 173 -5.08 1.65 -17.66
CA ASN A 173 -3.85 1.90 -18.40
C ASN A 173 -3.72 3.29 -19.04
N GLU A 174 -4.61 4.21 -18.71
CA GLU A 174 -4.51 5.63 -19.04
C GLU A 174 -4.22 6.45 -17.78
N LEU A 175 -3.59 7.61 -17.96
CA LEU A 175 -3.15 8.46 -16.85
C LEU A 175 -4.04 9.68 -16.74
N PHE A 176 -4.41 10.01 -15.50
CA PHE A 176 -5.21 11.18 -15.19
C PHE A 176 -4.64 11.93 -14.00
N ASN A 177 -4.62 13.25 -14.04
CA ASN A 177 -4.46 14.05 -12.83
C ASN A 177 -5.70 13.86 -11.96
N LEU A 178 -5.49 13.70 -10.65
CA LEU A 178 -6.52 13.37 -9.68
C LEU A 178 -6.71 14.52 -8.69
N GLU A 179 -7.95 14.98 -8.58
CA GLU A 179 -8.36 15.93 -7.56
C GLU A 179 -9.40 15.26 -6.64
N VAL A 180 -9.25 15.47 -5.34
CA VAL A 180 -10.10 14.86 -4.31
C VAL A 180 -10.58 15.96 -3.37
N SER A 181 -11.88 15.99 -3.08
CA SER A 181 -12.43 16.91 -2.07
C SER A 181 -11.83 16.64 -0.69
N GLU A 182 -11.77 17.65 0.16
CA GLU A 182 -11.21 17.49 1.52
C GLU A 182 -11.87 16.34 2.30
N ASP A 183 -13.20 16.22 2.21
CA ASP A 183 -13.97 15.15 2.85
C ASP A 183 -13.96 13.82 2.06
N GLY A 184 -13.25 13.75 0.94
CA GLY A 184 -13.15 12.59 0.06
C GLY A 184 -14.46 12.14 -0.59
N THR A 185 -15.54 12.94 -0.52
CA THR A 185 -16.84 12.57 -1.09
C THR A 185 -16.94 12.82 -2.59
N SER A 186 -16.02 13.57 -3.19
CA SER A 186 -15.91 13.69 -4.64
C SER A 186 -14.47 13.55 -5.12
N VAL A 187 -14.37 13.04 -6.34
CA VAL A 187 -13.11 12.88 -7.06
C VAL A 187 -13.31 13.24 -8.52
N THR A 188 -12.33 13.95 -9.07
CA THR A 188 -12.27 14.33 -10.49
C THR A 188 -10.94 13.86 -11.07
N ALA A 189 -11.01 13.28 -12.27
CA ALA A 189 -9.86 12.83 -13.03
C ALA A 189 -9.84 13.52 -14.38
N THR A 190 -8.80 14.32 -14.63
CA THR A 190 -8.55 15.00 -15.92
C THR A 190 -7.39 14.33 -16.64
N PRO A 191 -7.38 14.24 -17.98
CA PRO A 191 -6.30 13.57 -18.71
C PRO A 191 -4.92 14.12 -18.35
N TYR A 192 -3.95 13.23 -18.18
CA TYR A 192 -2.56 13.60 -17.94
C TYR A 192 -1.81 13.79 -19.26
N GLU A 193 -1.25 14.98 -19.48
CA GLU A 193 -0.56 15.36 -20.72
C GLU A 193 0.97 15.25 -20.65
N GLY A 194 1.52 14.86 -19.48
CA GLY A 194 2.97 14.80 -19.30
C GLY A 194 3.62 13.55 -19.90
N ALA A 195 4.94 13.51 -19.83
CA ALA A 195 5.71 12.33 -20.24
C ALA A 195 5.33 11.10 -19.42
N ALA A 196 5.20 9.96 -20.10
CA ALA A 196 4.80 8.68 -19.50
C ALA A 196 5.63 7.53 -20.05
N GLY A 197 5.85 6.51 -19.22
CA GLY A 197 6.43 5.23 -19.60
C GLY A 197 5.65 4.09 -18.93
N PHE A 198 6.27 2.92 -18.81
CA PHE A 198 5.61 1.74 -18.27
C PHE A 198 6.44 1.02 -17.21
N LEU A 199 5.79 0.58 -16.13
CA LEU A 199 6.35 -0.32 -15.12
C LEU A 199 5.85 -1.75 -15.36
N ASP A 200 6.74 -2.66 -15.76
CA ASP A 200 6.49 -4.09 -15.90
C ASP A 200 7.40 -4.89 -14.96
N ILE A 201 7.37 -4.55 -13.68
CA ILE A 201 8.22 -5.20 -12.68
C ILE A 201 7.52 -6.34 -11.96
N ARG A 202 6.18 -6.41 -12.03
CA ARG A 202 5.41 -7.52 -11.45
C ARG A 202 5.78 -8.86 -12.09
N GLY A 203 5.99 -8.89 -13.41
CA GLY A 203 6.35 -10.10 -14.15
C GLY A 203 7.72 -10.68 -13.75
N GLY A 204 8.64 -9.85 -13.29
CA GLY A 204 9.96 -10.27 -12.83
C GLY A 204 10.03 -10.68 -11.36
N PHE A 205 8.92 -10.59 -10.61
CA PHE A 205 8.88 -11.02 -9.21
C PHE A 205 8.84 -12.55 -9.08
N LYS A 206 9.88 -13.14 -8.47
CA LYS A 206 9.99 -14.58 -8.26
C LYS A 206 9.69 -14.93 -6.80
N SER A 207 8.58 -15.61 -6.53
CA SER A 207 8.30 -16.17 -5.20
C SER A 207 7.31 -17.34 -5.28
N LYS A 208 7.32 -18.20 -4.25
CA LYS A 208 6.25 -19.19 -4.05
C LYS A 208 4.96 -18.59 -3.48
N GLY A 209 5.03 -17.36 -2.97
CA GLY A 209 3.86 -16.60 -2.51
C GLY A 209 3.34 -15.66 -3.59
N LYS A 210 2.08 -15.27 -3.45
CA LYS A 210 1.43 -14.25 -4.27
C LYS A 210 1.87 -12.86 -3.81
N LEU A 211 2.34 -12.03 -4.73
CA LEU A 211 2.55 -10.60 -4.48
C LEU A 211 1.18 -9.93 -4.30
N VAL A 212 0.88 -9.48 -3.08
CA VAL A 212 -0.39 -8.84 -2.70
C VAL A 212 -0.33 -7.33 -2.94
N SER A 213 0.79 -6.70 -2.56
CA SER A 213 1.06 -5.28 -2.75
C SER A 213 2.53 -5.05 -3.08
N ALA A 214 2.82 -4.03 -3.89
CA ALA A 214 4.15 -3.55 -4.17
C ALA A 214 4.04 -2.09 -4.64
N VAL A 215 4.44 -1.17 -3.76
CA VAL A 215 4.21 0.26 -3.90
C VAL A 215 5.51 0.96 -4.22
N LEU A 216 5.46 1.82 -5.23
CA LEU A 216 6.55 2.71 -5.59
C LEU A 216 6.09 4.16 -5.49
N ASN A 217 6.98 5.03 -4.99
CA ASN A 217 6.76 6.46 -4.94
C ASN A 217 7.84 7.18 -5.74
N ASP A 218 7.52 8.34 -6.30
CA ASP A 218 8.54 9.27 -6.75
C ASP A 218 9.29 9.89 -5.56
N ALA A 219 10.37 10.62 -5.85
CA ALA A 219 11.21 11.25 -4.83
C ALA A 219 10.44 12.28 -3.97
N LYS A 220 9.37 12.89 -4.49
CA LYS A 220 8.56 13.88 -3.74
C LYS A 220 7.40 13.24 -2.98
N GLY A 221 7.10 11.96 -3.22
CA GLY A 221 5.93 11.28 -2.67
C GLY A 221 4.60 11.77 -3.25
N GLU A 222 4.62 12.50 -4.37
CA GLU A 222 3.41 13.00 -5.04
C GLU A 222 2.82 12.00 -6.02
N LEU A 223 3.66 11.08 -6.50
CA LEU A 223 3.27 9.98 -7.38
C LEU A 223 3.43 8.67 -6.62
N SER A 224 2.39 7.86 -6.57
CA SER A 224 2.43 6.56 -5.90
C SER A 224 1.59 5.51 -6.62
N PHE A 225 2.19 4.35 -6.89
CA PHE A 225 1.56 3.30 -7.67
C PHE A 225 1.76 1.94 -7.01
N ASN A 226 0.67 1.18 -6.89
CA ASN A 226 0.75 -0.23 -6.52
C ASN A 226 0.69 -1.10 -7.79
N ILE A 227 1.83 -1.66 -8.20
CA ILE A 227 1.96 -2.43 -9.44
C ILE A 227 1.10 -3.70 -9.49
N THR A 228 0.54 -4.15 -8.36
CA THR A 228 -0.32 -5.34 -8.33
C THR A 228 -1.74 -5.07 -8.84
N GLN A 229 -2.11 -3.79 -9.03
CA GLN A 229 -3.41 -3.35 -9.52
C GLN A 229 -3.65 -3.70 -11.00
N VAL A 230 -2.60 -3.85 -11.80
CA VAL A 230 -2.68 -4.30 -13.20
C VAL A 230 -1.95 -5.64 -13.38
N LYS A 231 -2.36 -6.43 -14.38
CA LYS A 231 -1.74 -7.74 -14.65
C LYS A 231 -0.44 -7.67 -15.46
N GLY A 232 -0.29 -6.63 -16.30
CA GLY A 232 0.89 -6.43 -17.16
C GLY A 232 1.60 -5.13 -16.84
N ALA A 233 2.19 -4.51 -17.87
CA ALA A 233 2.85 -3.22 -17.75
C ALA A 233 1.84 -2.13 -17.34
N MET A 234 2.16 -1.38 -16.28
CA MET A 234 1.38 -0.25 -15.81
C MET A 234 1.91 1.04 -16.42
N LYS A 235 1.11 1.78 -17.18
CA LYS A 235 1.47 3.15 -17.58
C LYS A 235 1.62 4.05 -16.35
N VAL A 236 2.71 4.80 -16.26
CA VAL A 236 2.98 5.76 -15.17
C VAL A 236 3.69 7.00 -15.73
N PRO A 237 3.65 8.16 -15.05
CA PRO A 237 4.49 9.29 -15.41
C PRO A 237 5.97 8.90 -15.52
N ALA A 238 6.69 9.46 -16.48
CA ALA A 238 8.13 9.27 -16.60
C ALA A 238 8.82 9.99 -15.43
N ALA A 239 9.45 9.23 -14.53
CA ALA A 239 10.07 9.72 -13.31
C ALA A 239 11.03 8.67 -12.72
N SER A 240 11.78 9.07 -11.68
CA SER A 240 12.51 8.14 -10.83
C SER A 240 11.63 7.72 -9.65
N TYR A 241 11.53 6.41 -9.43
CA TYR A 241 10.67 5.81 -8.41
C TYR A 241 11.48 4.99 -7.42
N THR A 242 11.16 5.09 -6.14
CA THR A 242 11.69 4.21 -5.09
C THR A 242 10.64 3.22 -4.64
N PHE A 243 11.03 1.97 -4.42
CA PHE A 243 10.17 1.00 -3.78
C PHE A 243 9.95 1.39 -2.31
N VAL A 244 8.71 1.44 -1.85
CA VAL A 244 8.40 1.89 -0.48
C VAL A 244 7.94 0.74 0.40
N GLY A 245 7.17 -0.19 -0.16
CA GLY A 245 6.65 -1.29 0.62
C GLY A 245 5.90 -2.32 -0.21
N GLY A 246 5.84 -3.54 0.29
CA GLY A 246 5.09 -4.61 -0.32
C GLY A 246 4.66 -5.68 0.67
N LEU A 247 3.85 -6.61 0.18
CA LEU A 247 3.41 -7.78 0.91
C LEU A 247 3.38 -8.96 -0.03
N VAL A 248 4.03 -10.05 0.37
CA VAL A 248 3.91 -11.36 -0.29
C VAL A 248 3.22 -12.34 0.67
N ALA A 249 2.28 -13.14 0.16
CA ALA A 249 1.50 -14.05 0.98
C ALA A 249 1.28 -15.43 0.31
N LYS A 250 1.28 -16.48 1.12
CA LYS A 250 0.96 -17.86 0.73
C LYS A 250 0.08 -18.50 1.82
N GLY A 251 -1.24 -18.47 1.61
CA GLY A 251 -2.19 -18.94 2.62
C GLY A 251 -2.14 -18.06 3.86
N LYS A 252 -1.81 -18.65 5.02
CA LYS A 252 -1.60 -17.92 6.29
C LYS A 252 -0.17 -17.37 6.45
N GLU A 253 0.73 -17.75 5.55
CA GLU A 253 2.12 -17.30 5.58
C GLU A 253 2.24 -15.97 4.85
N GLN A 254 2.94 -14.98 5.41
CA GLN A 254 3.20 -13.71 4.76
C GLN A 254 4.53 -13.11 5.18
N ALA A 255 5.06 -12.21 4.36
CA ALA A 255 6.20 -11.36 4.69
C ALA A 255 5.98 -9.97 4.08
N ARG A 256 6.35 -8.94 4.83
CA ARG A 256 6.47 -7.57 4.32
C ARG A 256 7.74 -7.44 3.52
N ILE A 257 7.71 -6.55 2.54
CA ILE A 257 8.87 -6.23 1.70
C ILE A 257 9.14 -4.74 1.90
N HIS A 258 10.38 -4.38 2.26
CA HIS A 258 10.88 -3.02 2.30
C HIS A 258 11.88 -2.79 1.16
N ALA A 259 12.24 -1.53 0.92
CA ALA A 259 13.23 -1.16 -0.10
C ALA A 259 14.58 -1.86 0.12
N GLY A 260 15.02 -1.96 1.38
CA GLY A 260 16.34 -2.50 1.70
C GLY A 260 17.44 -1.72 0.98
N ARG A 261 18.10 -2.39 0.04
CA ARG A 261 19.18 -1.90 -0.82
C ARG A 261 18.74 -1.67 -2.27
N MET A 262 17.45 -1.79 -2.55
CA MET A 262 16.92 -1.57 -3.90
C MET A 262 17.19 -0.13 -4.34
N THR A 263 17.78 0.01 -5.52
CA THR A 263 18.10 1.32 -6.10
C THR A 263 16.86 1.95 -6.72
N PRO A 264 16.82 3.29 -6.84
CA PRO A 264 15.75 3.97 -7.55
C PRO A 264 15.60 3.47 -9.00
N LEU A 265 14.35 3.30 -9.40
CA LEU A 265 13.90 2.78 -10.68
C LEU A 265 13.52 3.94 -11.60
N SER A 266 14.28 4.14 -12.68
CA SER A 266 14.02 5.23 -13.62
C SER A 266 13.12 4.77 -14.78
N VAL A 267 11.95 5.39 -14.92
CA VAL A 267 11.02 5.16 -16.02
C VAL A 267 11.18 6.30 -17.03
N ALA A 268 11.71 5.98 -18.21
CA ALA A 268 11.86 6.92 -19.31
C ALA A 268 10.60 7.01 -20.18
N THR A 269 10.42 8.13 -20.89
CA THR A 269 9.29 8.35 -21.80
C THR A 269 9.19 7.26 -22.85
N GLY A 270 8.01 6.65 -22.99
CA GLY A 270 7.71 5.58 -23.93
C GLY A 270 8.39 4.23 -23.64
N GLN A 271 9.27 4.15 -22.65
CA GLN A 271 10.02 2.93 -22.34
C GLN A 271 9.28 2.08 -21.31
N THR A 272 9.53 0.76 -21.37
CA THR A 272 9.06 -0.19 -20.36
C THR A 272 10.22 -0.58 -19.46
N LEU A 273 10.12 -0.22 -18.18
CA LEU A 273 11.06 -0.67 -17.16
C LEU A 273 10.65 -2.07 -16.67
N LYS A 274 11.60 -3.01 -16.75
CA LYS A 274 11.50 -4.35 -16.17
C LYS A 274 12.51 -4.50 -15.04
N LEU A 275 12.15 -5.30 -14.03
CA LEU A 275 13.02 -5.60 -12.90
C LEU A 275 12.86 -7.06 -12.53
N ASN A 276 13.98 -7.77 -12.42
CA ASN A 276 14.01 -9.10 -11.84
C ASN A 276 14.28 -8.97 -10.34
N TRP A 277 13.34 -9.43 -9.52
CA TRP A 277 13.42 -9.31 -8.06
C TRP A 277 12.71 -10.48 -7.39
N GLY A 278 12.84 -10.57 -6.08
CA GLY A 278 12.57 -11.76 -5.30
C GLY A 278 13.61 -12.85 -5.54
N GLY A 279 13.15 -14.10 -5.63
CA GLY A 279 13.97 -15.26 -5.94
C GLY A 279 14.76 -15.76 -4.74
N LYS A 280 16.07 -15.93 -4.94
CA LYS A 280 16.97 -16.39 -3.87
C LYS A 280 17.09 -15.27 -2.83
N VAL A 281 16.91 -15.65 -1.56
CA VAL A 281 17.06 -14.75 -0.43
C VAL A 281 18.43 -14.99 0.21
N THR A 282 19.17 -13.92 0.45
CA THR A 282 20.41 -13.89 1.23
C THR A 282 20.08 -13.45 2.64
N ALA A 283 20.49 -14.23 3.65
CA ALA A 283 20.39 -13.85 5.05
C ALA A 283 21.73 -13.26 5.51
N GLU A 284 21.70 -12.07 6.11
CA GLU A 284 22.88 -11.41 6.68
C GLU A 284 22.68 -11.18 8.17
N PHE A 285 23.70 -11.49 8.97
CA PHE A 285 23.70 -11.30 10.41
C PHE A 285 25.14 -11.07 10.91
N SER A 286 25.27 -10.30 11.99
CA SER A 286 26.55 -10.13 12.68
C SER A 286 26.79 -11.31 13.63
N TYR A 287 28.04 -11.61 13.97
CA TYR A 287 28.38 -12.56 15.03
C TYR A 287 29.65 -12.10 15.74
N SER A 288 29.88 -12.58 16.96
CA SER A 288 31.13 -12.39 17.69
C SER A 288 31.75 -13.73 18.05
N HIS A 289 33.09 -13.77 18.10
CA HIS A 289 33.84 -14.93 18.56
C HIS A 289 34.72 -14.53 19.75
N ALA A 290 34.50 -15.17 20.90
CA ALA A 290 35.30 -14.95 22.11
C ALA A 290 35.33 -16.22 22.95
N ASN A 291 36.49 -16.55 23.53
CA ASN A 291 36.68 -17.70 24.42
C ASN A 291 36.18 -19.04 23.82
N GLY A 292 36.42 -19.25 22.52
CA GLY A 292 35.97 -20.45 21.80
C GLY A 292 34.45 -20.55 21.60
N LYS A 293 33.71 -19.47 21.83
CA LYS A 293 32.25 -19.40 21.65
C LYS A 293 31.91 -18.43 20.52
N VAL A 294 31.02 -18.87 19.63
CA VAL A 294 30.38 -18.01 18.63
C VAL A 294 29.03 -17.56 19.18
N THR A 295 28.82 -16.25 19.26
CA THR A 295 27.55 -15.65 19.67
C THR A 295 26.94 -14.94 18.48
N ILE A 296 25.67 -15.26 18.21
CA ILE A 296 24.92 -14.65 17.12
C ILE A 296 23.68 -13.96 17.73
N PRO A 297 23.51 -12.63 17.59
CA PRO A 297 22.36 -11.91 18.09
C PRO A 297 21.10 -12.37 17.35
N PRO A 298 19.91 -12.29 17.96
CA PRO A 298 18.64 -12.80 17.40
C PRO A 298 18.10 -12.00 16.20
N LYS A 299 18.96 -11.39 15.39
CA LYS A 299 18.58 -10.53 14.28
C LYS A 299 19.36 -10.90 13.01
N ALA A 300 18.61 -11.17 11.95
CA ALA A 300 19.12 -11.31 10.60
C ALA A 300 18.28 -10.49 9.64
N ASN A 301 18.92 -9.90 8.64
CA ASN A 301 18.26 -9.21 7.53
C ASN A 301 18.18 -10.17 6.34
N TYR A 302 17.10 -10.10 5.57
CA TYR A 302 16.85 -11.00 4.45
C TYR A 302 16.68 -10.19 3.18
N TYR A 303 17.63 -10.30 2.25
CA TYR A 303 17.61 -9.55 1.01
C TYR A 303 17.32 -10.44 -0.20
N GLY A 304 16.45 -10.00 -1.09
CA GLY A 304 16.24 -10.64 -2.38
C GLY A 304 17.19 -10.11 -3.46
N THR A 305 16.94 -10.54 -4.71
CA THR A 305 17.91 -10.35 -5.81
C THR A 305 18.13 -8.89 -6.18
N ALA A 306 17.12 -8.03 -6.05
CA ALA A 306 17.22 -6.61 -6.38
C ALA A 306 17.49 -5.74 -5.14
N GLY A 307 17.84 -6.35 -4.01
CA GLY A 307 18.15 -5.66 -2.76
C GLY A 307 16.94 -5.37 -1.87
N GLU A 308 15.72 -5.74 -2.28
CA GLU A 308 14.54 -5.66 -1.42
C GLU A 308 14.72 -6.48 -0.14
N GLU A 309 14.21 -5.97 0.97
CA GLU A 309 14.34 -6.60 2.28
C GLU A 309 13.02 -7.26 2.70
N TYR A 310 13.08 -8.49 3.21
CA TYR A 310 11.94 -9.23 3.72
C TYR A 310 11.89 -9.19 5.25
N VAL A 311 10.80 -8.64 5.77
CA VAL A 311 10.57 -8.43 7.21
C VAL A 311 9.18 -8.93 7.62
N GLU A 312 8.88 -8.88 8.92
CA GLU A 312 7.58 -9.22 9.52
C GLU A 312 6.97 -10.52 8.97
N TRP A 313 7.76 -11.61 9.00
CA TRP A 313 7.30 -12.93 8.61
C TRP A 313 6.18 -13.39 9.56
N VAL A 314 5.02 -13.78 9.03
CA VAL A 314 3.91 -14.30 9.85
C VAL A 314 3.52 -15.69 9.36
N PRO A 315 3.28 -16.67 10.27
CA PRO A 315 3.65 -16.61 11.68
C PRO A 315 5.17 -16.52 11.85
N ASP A 316 5.64 -15.86 12.90
CA ASP A 316 7.06 -15.52 13.12
C ASP A 316 8.00 -16.72 13.05
N GLN A 317 7.51 -17.91 13.46
CA GLN A 317 8.23 -19.18 13.37
C GLN A 317 8.51 -19.65 11.93
N LYS A 318 7.98 -18.96 10.92
CA LYS A 318 8.22 -19.23 9.49
C LYS A 318 9.40 -18.46 8.92
N SER A 319 10.09 -17.66 9.75
CA SER A 319 11.43 -17.17 9.39
C SER A 319 12.32 -18.34 8.91
N PRO A 320 13.23 -18.12 7.96
CA PRO A 320 14.17 -19.16 7.54
C PRO A 320 14.87 -19.84 8.73
N LYS A 321 14.97 -21.18 8.67
CA LYS A 321 15.74 -21.97 9.64
C LYS A 321 17.21 -21.94 9.21
N PHE A 322 18.13 -21.66 10.13
CA PHE A 322 19.55 -21.81 9.88
C PHE A 322 20.06 -23.13 10.48
N LEU A 323 21.04 -23.71 9.81
CA LEU A 323 21.72 -24.95 10.18
C LEU A 323 23.22 -24.65 10.26
N ILE A 324 23.85 -25.00 11.37
CA ILE A 324 25.29 -24.85 11.57
C ILE A 324 25.91 -26.24 11.40
N TYR A 325 26.93 -26.33 10.56
CA TYR A 325 27.68 -27.55 10.31
C TYR A 325 29.13 -27.35 10.75
N GLU A 326 29.71 -28.42 11.28
CA GLU A 326 31.16 -28.49 11.42
C GLU A 326 31.79 -28.87 10.08
N SER A 327 32.97 -28.34 9.77
CA SER A 327 33.67 -28.63 8.52
C SER A 327 33.84 -30.14 8.34
N GLY A 328 33.49 -30.65 7.16
CA GLY A 328 33.54 -32.09 6.83
C GLY A 328 32.38 -32.92 7.37
N LYS A 329 31.51 -32.40 8.26
CA LYS A 329 30.33 -33.14 8.75
C LYS A 329 29.07 -32.79 7.94
N LYS A 330 28.34 -33.82 7.50
CA LYS A 330 27.05 -33.68 6.80
C LYS A 330 25.86 -33.48 7.74
N ARG A 331 26.02 -33.69 9.05
CA ARG A 331 24.96 -33.49 10.05
C ARG A 331 25.12 -32.13 10.73
N PRO A 332 24.04 -31.37 10.95
CA PRO A 332 24.12 -30.09 11.62
C PRO A 332 24.45 -30.30 13.10
N ILE A 333 25.40 -29.51 13.61
CA ILE A 333 25.77 -29.48 15.04
C ILE A 333 24.86 -28.56 15.86
N ALA A 334 24.22 -27.59 15.20
CA ALA A 334 23.21 -26.74 15.80
C ALA A 334 22.20 -26.29 14.74
N SER A 335 21.01 -25.90 15.19
CA SER A 335 20.03 -25.24 14.35
C SER A 335 19.22 -24.25 15.14
N GLY A 336 18.71 -23.22 14.47
CA GLY A 336 17.85 -22.24 15.09
C GLY A 336 16.94 -21.58 14.07
N ARG A 337 16.04 -20.75 14.59
CA ARG A 337 15.27 -19.79 13.81
C ARG A 337 15.52 -18.43 14.44
N TRP A 338 15.61 -17.41 13.60
CA TRP A 338 15.60 -16.04 14.08
C TRP A 338 14.22 -15.75 14.67
N ALA A 339 14.14 -15.54 15.98
CA ALA A 339 12.93 -15.00 16.59
C ALA A 339 12.80 -13.56 16.11
N MET A 340 11.70 -13.25 15.43
CA MET A 340 11.37 -11.87 15.11
C MET A 340 11.01 -11.18 16.43
N CYS A 341 11.74 -10.12 16.79
CA CYS A 341 11.39 -9.26 17.92
C CYS A 341 10.39 -8.19 17.47
#